data_AF-A0A2S6S1S0-F1
#
_entry.id   AF-A0A2S6S1S0-F1
#
_cell.length_a   1.000
_cell.length_b   1.000
_cell.length_c   1.000
_cell.angle_alpha   90.00
_cell.angle_beta   90.00
_cell.angle_gamma   90.00
#
_symmetry.space_group_name_H-M   'P 1'
#
loop_
_entity.id
_entity.type
_entity.pdbx_description
1 polymer ?
#
loop_
_entity_poly.entity_id
_entity_poly.type
_entity_poly.pdbx_seq_one_letter_code
_entity_poly.pdbx_strand_id
1 'polypeptide(L)'
;MWSKEEIDILTKLWNRGEPARIIALQLRTTRNAVIGKANRLGLPKHPSRIEDNDEEIYEINSNIEEIYKPKICSHSNCSMTAQPGREYCAFHCRLIIEEQKKQKQAS
;
A
#
# COMPACT_ATOMS: atom_id res chain seq x y z
N MET A 1 10.27 -3.55 -25.25
CA MET A 1 11.27 -4.64 -25.28
C MET A 1 12.53 -4.09 -24.66
N TRP A 2 13.22 -4.84 -23.80
CA TRP A 2 14.43 -4.35 -23.13
C TRP A 2 15.62 -4.43 -24.07
N SER A 3 16.32 -3.32 -24.31
CA SER A 3 17.57 -3.29 -25.07
C SER A 3 18.75 -3.77 -24.20
N LYS A 4 19.87 -4.10 -24.85
CA LYS A 4 21.07 -4.54 -24.14
C LYS A 4 21.66 -3.42 -23.27
N GLU A 5 21.58 -2.18 -23.77
CA GLU A 5 22.03 -0.96 -23.09
C GLU A 5 21.17 -0.66 -21.86
N GLU A 6 19.84 -0.79 -21.98
CA GLU A 6 18.92 -0.62 -20.84
C GLU A 6 19.17 -1.63 -19.73
N ILE A 7 19.49 -2.89 -20.10
CA ILE A 7 19.83 -3.95 -19.14
C ILE A 7 21.15 -3.65 -18.43
N ASP A 8 22.16 -3.16 -19.14
CA ASP A 8 23.45 -2.77 -18.55
C ASP A 8 23.28 -1.62 -17.55
N ILE A 9 22.55 -0.57 -17.94
CA ILE A 9 22.25 0.57 -17.06
C ILE A 9 21.46 0.12 -15.84
N LEU A 10 20.42 -0.71 -16.02
CA LEU A 10 19.64 -1.25 -14.91
C LEU A 10 20.54 -2.01 -13.94
N THR A 11 21.39 -2.91 -14.45
CA THR A 11 22.27 -3.74 -13.63
C THR A 11 23.27 -2.90 -12.84
N LYS A 12 23.87 -1.88 -13.47
CA LYS A 12 24.80 -0.95 -12.81
C LYS A 12 24.14 -0.15 -11.70
N LEU A 13 22.99 0.46 -11.96
CA LEU A 13 22.27 1.26 -10.97
C LEU A 13 21.72 0.38 -9.83
N TRP A 14 21.24 -0.81 -10.16
CA TRP A 14 20.75 -1.78 -9.18
C TRP A 14 21.86 -2.23 -8.22
N ASN A 15 23.05 -2.55 -8.74
CA ASN A 15 24.20 -2.93 -7.90
C ASN A 15 24.73 -1.78 -7.05
N ARG A 16 24.51 -0.52 -7.46
CA ARG A 16 24.78 0.66 -6.63
C ARG A 16 23.76 0.80 -5.48
N GLY A 17 22.63 0.10 -5.54
CA GLY A 17 21.54 0.20 -4.56
C GLY A 17 20.60 1.39 -4.83
N GLU A 18 20.56 1.88 -6.07
CA GLU A 18 19.64 2.96 -6.45
C GLU A 18 18.18 2.49 -6.38
N PRO A 19 17.29 3.24 -5.70
CA PRO A 19 15.89 2.85 -5.60
C PRO A 19 15.26 2.62 -6.97
N ALA A 20 14.47 1.56 -7.12
CA ALA A 20 13.85 1.20 -8.40
C ALA A 20 13.01 2.35 -9.02
N ARG A 21 12.49 3.28 -8.21
CA ARG A 21 11.81 4.49 -8.68
C ARG A 21 12.75 5.43 -9.45
N ILE A 22 13.98 5.62 -8.96
CA ILE A 22 15.00 6.46 -9.59
C ILE A 22 15.48 5.82 -10.89
N ILE A 23 15.78 4.51 -10.85
CA ILE A 23 16.14 3.74 -12.04
C ILE A 23 15.04 3.83 -13.11
N ALA A 24 13.78 3.74 -12.69
CA ALA A 24 12.63 3.83 -13.59
C ALA A 24 12.53 5.20 -14.28
N LEU A 25 12.81 6.30 -13.56
CA LEU A 25 12.85 7.64 -14.15
C LEU A 25 13.95 7.74 -15.22
N GLN A 26 15.12 7.18 -14.94
CA GLN A 26 16.27 7.25 -15.86
C GLN A 26 16.07 6.40 -17.11
N LEU A 27 15.46 5.22 -16.97
CA LEU A 27 15.15 4.31 -18.08
C LEU A 27 13.79 4.58 -18.72
N ARG A 28 13.10 5.65 -18.31
CA ARG A 28 11.76 6.05 -18.80
C ARG A 28 10.76 4.88 -18.78
N THR A 29 10.80 4.09 -17.71
CA THR A 29 9.95 2.92 -17.49
C THR A 29 9.24 3.01 -16.14
N THR A 30 8.52 1.96 -15.72
CA THR A 30 7.84 1.95 -14.42
C THR A 30 8.68 1.26 -13.34
N ARG A 31 8.46 1.62 -12.07
CA ARG A 31 9.10 0.95 -10.92
C ARG A 31 8.93 -0.58 -11.01
N ASN A 32 7.73 -1.04 -11.35
CA ASN A 32 7.43 -2.47 -11.42
C ASN A 32 8.12 -3.16 -12.60
N ALA A 33 8.30 -2.46 -13.72
CA ALA A 33 9.06 -2.99 -14.85
C ALA A 33 10.54 -3.19 -14.49
N VAL A 34 11.15 -2.24 -13.77
CA VAL A 34 12.52 -2.36 -13.26
C VAL A 34 12.64 -3.55 -12.29
N ILE A 35 11.78 -3.61 -11.26
CA ILE A 35 11.81 -4.70 -10.27
C ILE A 35 11.62 -6.06 -10.95
N GLY A 36 10.61 -6.17 -11.81
CA GLY A 36 10.33 -7.41 -12.53
C GLY A 36 11.48 -7.81 -13.45
N LYS A 37 12.16 -6.85 -14.09
CA LYS A 37 13.31 -7.14 -14.93
C LYS A 37 14.52 -7.56 -14.11
N ALA A 38 14.84 -6.87 -13.01
CA ALA A 38 15.93 -7.22 -12.10
C ALA A 38 15.77 -8.65 -11.55
N ASN A 39 14.55 -9.00 -11.13
CA ASN A 39 14.23 -10.35 -10.66
C ASN A 39 14.41 -11.42 -11.76
N ARG A 40 13.96 -11.16 -12.99
CA ARG A 40 14.16 -12.07 -14.13
C ARG A 40 15.62 -12.21 -14.56
N LEU A 41 16.46 -11.22 -14.24
CA LEU A 41 17.90 -11.25 -14.48
C LEU A 41 18.67 -11.96 -13.34
N GLY A 42 18.00 -12.34 -12.24
CA GLY A 42 18.64 -12.97 -11.09
C GLY A 42 19.56 -12.03 -10.30
N LEU A 43 19.35 -10.71 -10.40
CA LEU A 43 20.11 -9.74 -9.60
C LEU A 43 19.81 -9.90 -8.11
N PRO A 44 20.76 -9.58 -7.21
CA PRO A 44 20.55 -9.68 -5.77
C PRO A 44 19.37 -8.83 -5.32
N LYS A 45 18.72 -9.22 -4.23
CA LYS A 45 17.60 -8.44 -3.66
C LYS A 45 18.09 -7.01 -3.38
N HIS A 46 17.27 -6.04 -3.79
CA HIS A 46 17.60 -4.63 -3.59
C HIS A 46 17.68 -4.31 -2.08
N PRO A 47 18.64 -3.51 -1.60
CA PRO A 47 18.76 -3.17 -0.18
C PRO A 47 17.52 -2.49 0.40
N SER A 48 16.75 -1.78 -0.42
CA SER A 48 15.46 -1.20 0.01
C SER A 48 14.36 -2.23 0.22
N ARG A 49 14.57 -3.49 -0.22
CA ARG A 49 13.75 -4.62 0.20
C ARG A 49 14.33 -5.03 1.54
N ILE A 50 14.00 -4.26 2.57
CA ILE A 50 13.95 -4.80 3.92
C ILE A 50 13.10 -6.05 3.73
N GLU A 51 13.70 -7.22 3.95
CA GLU A 51 12.90 -8.42 4.08
C GLU A 51 12.09 -8.12 5.32
N ASP A 52 10.85 -7.66 5.10
CA ASP A 52 9.79 -7.86 6.07
C ASP A 52 9.85 -9.37 6.29
N ASN A 53 10.55 -9.74 7.35
CA ASN A 53 10.49 -11.06 7.90
C ASN A 53 9.00 -11.15 8.26
N ASP A 54 8.19 -11.71 7.36
CA ASP A 54 6.73 -11.76 7.49
C ASP A 54 6.31 -12.50 8.78
N GLU A 55 7.28 -13.12 9.48
CA GLU A 55 7.17 -13.74 10.79
C GLU A 55 7.27 -12.74 11.97
N GLU A 56 7.84 -11.55 11.80
CA GLU A 56 8.20 -10.62 12.89
C GLU A 56 7.26 -9.41 13.07
N ILE A 57 6.07 -9.42 12.46
CA ILE A 57 4.98 -8.46 12.75
C ILE A 57 3.89 -9.07 13.65
N TYR A 58 3.97 -10.37 13.97
CA TYR A 58 3.02 -11.04 14.88
C TYR A 58 3.59 -11.33 16.27
N GLU A 59 4.72 -10.74 16.66
CA GLU A 59 5.15 -10.77 18.06
C GLU A 59 4.33 -9.77 18.91
N ILE A 60 3.16 -10.25 19.34
CA ILE A 60 2.66 -10.22 20.73
C ILE A 60 3.02 -8.93 21.49
N ASN A 61 2.31 -7.84 21.18
CA ASN A 61 1.90 -6.95 22.26
C ASN A 61 0.71 -7.61 22.94
N SER A 62 0.91 -8.18 24.12
CA SER A 62 -0.12 -8.75 25.01
C SER A 62 -1.20 -7.74 25.47
N ASN A 63 -1.28 -6.56 24.85
CA ASN A 63 -2.29 -5.51 25.04
C ASN A 63 -3.09 -5.20 23.75
N ILE A 64 -3.19 -6.12 22.78
CA ILE A 64 -4.00 -5.93 21.56
C ILE A 64 -5.49 -5.64 21.88
N GLU A 65 -6.03 -6.17 22.98
CA GLU A 65 -7.41 -5.87 23.43
C GLU A 65 -7.61 -4.41 23.89
N GLU A 66 -6.56 -3.72 24.35
CA GLU A 66 -6.62 -2.31 24.74
C GLU A 66 -6.60 -1.34 23.53
N ILE A 67 -6.04 -1.76 22.40
CA ILE A 67 -5.81 -0.89 21.23
C ILE A 67 -7.07 -0.75 20.37
N TYR A 68 -7.92 -1.77 20.30
CA TYR A 68 -9.14 -1.74 19.49
C TYR A 68 -10.39 -2.09 20.30
N LYS A 69 -10.92 -1.09 21.01
CA LYS A 69 -12.27 -1.19 21.60
C LYS A 69 -13.31 -0.87 20.52
N PRO A 70 -14.09 -1.86 20.05
CA PRO A 70 -15.10 -1.61 19.03
C PRO A 70 -16.15 -0.62 19.56
N LYS A 71 -16.31 0.50 18.86
CA LYS A 71 -17.33 1.52 19.16
C LYS A 71 -18.65 1.15 18.49
N ILE A 72 -19.77 1.55 19.07
CA ILE A 72 -21.10 1.39 18.46
C ILE A 72 -21.32 2.55 17.48
N CYS A 73 -22.08 2.30 16.42
CA CYS A 73 -22.48 3.32 15.47
C CYS A 73 -23.21 4.49 16.17
N SER A 74 -22.88 5.72 15.77
CA SER A 74 -23.44 6.96 16.31
C SER A 74 -24.89 7.24 15.90
N HIS A 75 -25.41 6.53 14.89
CA HIS A 75 -26.79 6.72 14.43
C HIS A 75 -27.79 6.10 15.42
N SER A 76 -28.85 6.86 15.71
CA SER A 76 -29.99 6.40 16.51
C SER A 76 -30.58 5.12 15.93
N ASN A 77 -30.90 4.16 16.80
CA ASN A 77 -31.45 2.85 16.44
C ASN A 77 -30.50 1.96 15.62
N CYS A 78 -29.19 2.25 15.60
CA CYS A 78 -28.19 1.41 14.96
C CYS A 78 -27.33 0.69 16.01
N SER A 79 -27.54 -0.61 16.16
CA SER A 79 -26.74 -1.45 17.06
C SER A 79 -25.50 -2.06 16.40
N MET A 80 -25.12 -1.60 15.21
CA MET A 80 -23.95 -2.11 14.49
C MET A 80 -22.66 -1.46 15.00
N THR A 81 -21.55 -2.19 14.91
CA THR A 81 -20.21 -1.67 15.21
C THR A 81 -19.79 -0.61 14.20
N ALA A 82 -19.22 0.48 14.70
CA ALA A 82 -18.60 1.53 13.90
C ALA A 82 -17.35 1.00 13.18
N GLN A 83 -17.05 1.56 12.02
CA GLN A 83 -15.81 1.23 11.30
C GLN A 83 -14.58 1.78 12.03
N PRO A 84 -13.40 1.13 11.94
CA PRO A 84 -12.16 1.68 12.49
C PRO A 84 -11.94 3.12 12.04
N GLY A 85 -11.68 4.02 13.00
CA GLY A 85 -11.46 5.44 12.73
C GLY A 85 -12.71 6.23 12.31
N ARG A 86 -13.92 5.66 12.38
CA ARG A 86 -15.19 6.35 12.11
C ARG A 86 -16.17 6.21 13.27
N GLU A 87 -17.14 7.10 13.34
CA GLU A 87 -18.19 7.08 14.37
C GLU A 87 -19.43 6.26 13.97
N TYR A 88 -19.51 5.82 12.72
CA TYR A 88 -20.68 5.12 12.17
C TYR A 88 -20.29 3.80 11.49
N CYS A 89 -21.27 2.90 11.35
CA CYS A 89 -21.07 1.59 10.73
C CYS A 89 -20.89 1.65 9.21
N ALA A 90 -20.54 0.53 8.59
CA ALA A 90 -20.36 0.45 7.14
C ALA A 90 -21.62 0.85 6.35
N PHE A 91 -22.81 0.51 6.85
CA PHE A 91 -24.07 0.88 6.23
C PHE A 91 -24.27 2.40 6.18
N HIS A 92 -24.11 3.08 7.31
CA HIS A 92 -24.23 4.53 7.38
C HIS A 92 -23.10 5.25 6.62
N CYS A 93 -21.90 4.67 6.57
CA CYS A 93 -20.82 5.18 5.72
C CYS A 93 -21.25 5.27 4.26
N ARG A 94 -21.89 4.20 3.75
CA ARG A 94 -22.41 4.17 2.38
C ARG A 94 -23.47 5.24 2.14
N LEU A 95 -24.43 5.39 3.06
CA LEU A 95 -25.50 6.38 2.93
C LEU A 95 -24.96 7.82 2.88
N ILE A 96 -24.01 8.16 3.78
CA ILE A 96 -23.37 9.48 3.80
C ILE A 96 -22.64 9.75 2.47
N ILE A 97 -21.90 8.76 1.96
CA ILE A 97 -21.18 8.90 0.69
C ILE A 97 -22.16 9.11 -0.48
N GLU A 98 -23.28 8.37 -0.51
CA GLU A 98 -24.31 8.51 -1.54
C GLU A 98 -25.00 9.88 -1.48
N GLU A 99 -25.27 10.41 -0.28
CA GLU A 99 -25.84 11.73 -0.10
C GLU A 99 -24.89 12.85 -0.55
N GLN A 100 -23.62 12.79 -0.16
CA GLN A 100 -22.60 13.74 -0.59
C GLN A 100 -22.44 13.75 -2.13
N LYS A 101 -22.57 12.60 -2.78
CA LYS A 101 -22.55 12.51 -4.26
C LYS A 101 -23.75 13.22 -4.89
N LYS A 102 -24.94 13.07 -4.32
CA LYS A 102 -26.16 13.75 -4.80
C LYS A 102 -26.05 15.26 -4.66
N GLN A 103 -25.58 15.76 -3.52
CA GLN A 103 -25.38 17.20 -3.30
C GLN A 103 -24.40 17.82 -4.30
N LYS A 104 -23.32 17.11 -4.65
CA LYS A 104 -22.36 17.55 -5.68
C LYS A 104 -22.90 17.56 -7.11
N GLN A 105 -23.90 16.72 -7.43
CA GLN A 105 -24.53 16.69 -8.76
C GLN A 105 -25.62 17.76 -8.91
N ALA A 106 -26.15 18.26 -7.79
CA ALA A 106 -27.18 19.28 -7.75
C ALA A 106 -26.63 20.72 -7.67
N SER A 107 -25.32 20.88 -7.49
CA SER A 107 -24.58 22.15 -7.50
C SER A 107 -23.86 22.35 -8.82
#